data_AF-A0AAU9PQR9-F1
#
_entry.id   AF-A0AAU9PQR9-F1
#
_cell.length_a   1.000
_cell.length_b   1.000
_cell.length_c   1.000
_cell.angle_alpha   90.00
_cell.angle_beta   90.00
_cell.angle_gamma   90.00
#
_symmetry.space_group_name_H-M   'P 1'
#
loop_
_entity.id
_entity.type
_entity.pdbx_description
1 polymer ?
#
loop_
_entity_poly.entity_id
_entity_poly.type
_entity_poly.pdbx_seq_one_letter_code
_entity_poly.pdbx_strand_id
1 'polypeptide(L)'
;MTSLNYLDISDNSLSARIPSSTQIQSFEQSFEHSRYDGNLKLCGPPLTKKCPGDEETESTSVVGKSESDGEDIYELERWFFIGGATGFATGFWIACGTLLLNCRVRHALFLFLDCFKDWVYVRVVVFIAMLQRFAHA
;
A
#
# COMPACT_ATOMS: atom_id res chain seq x y z
N MET A 1 46.08 -24.00 -4.41
CA MET A 1 44.60 -23.88 -4.45
C MET A 1 44.14 -23.53 -3.05
N THR A 2 43.58 -22.34 -2.85
CA THR A 2 43.01 -21.92 -1.57
C THR A 2 41.61 -22.50 -1.48
N SER A 3 41.38 -23.53 -0.66
CA SER A 3 40.03 -24.03 -0.41
C SER A 3 39.38 -23.19 0.69
N LEU A 4 38.17 -22.70 0.43
CA LEU A 4 37.30 -22.18 1.48
C LEU A 4 36.80 -23.37 2.31
N ASN A 5 36.96 -23.30 3.63
CA ASN A 5 36.52 -24.34 4.58
C ASN A 5 35.24 -23.95 5.33
N TYR A 6 34.88 -22.66 5.31
CA TYR A 6 33.70 -22.13 5.97
C TYR A 6 33.18 -20.93 5.16
N LEU A 7 31.88 -20.92 4.92
CA LEU A 7 31.19 -19.86 4.17
C LEU A 7 29.84 -19.63 4.82
N ASP A 8 29.67 -18.46 5.41
CA ASP A 8 28.41 -17.97 5.94
C ASP A 8 28.09 -16.64 5.25
N ILE A 9 26.91 -16.55 4.64
CA ILE A 9 26.45 -15.36 3.94
C ILE A 9 25.02 -15.01 4.39
N SER A 10 24.62 -15.43 5.59
CA SER A 10 23.30 -15.07 6.13
C SER A 10 23.16 -13.55 6.27
N ASP A 11 21.92 -13.08 6.33
CA ASP A 11 21.56 -11.69 6.67
C ASP A 11 22.23 -10.62 5.78
N ASN A 12 22.44 -10.98 4.51
CA ASN A 12 22.93 -10.06 3.50
C ASN A 12 21.80 -9.69 2.51
N SER A 13 22.05 -8.70 1.66
CA SER A 13 21.12 -8.30 0.59
C SER A 13 21.51 -8.92 -0.76
N LEU A 14 21.94 -10.19 -0.77
CA LEU A 14 22.31 -10.86 -2.03
C LEU A 14 21.08 -11.16 -2.88
N SER A 15 21.30 -11.16 -4.18
CA SER A 15 20.29 -11.38 -5.21
C SER A 15 20.83 -12.34 -6.26
N ALA A 16 19.94 -13.09 -6.92
CA ALA A 16 20.17 -14.06 -8.00
C ALA A 16 20.37 -15.52 -7.56
N ARG A 17 20.54 -16.38 -8.56
CA ARG A 17 20.69 -17.84 -8.37
C ARG A 17 22.03 -18.16 -7.71
N ILE A 18 22.00 -19.05 -6.72
CA ILE A 18 23.22 -19.59 -6.10
C ILE A 18 24.03 -20.33 -7.18
N PRO A 19 25.30 -19.94 -7.44
CA PRO A 19 26.10 -20.57 -8.46
C PRO A 19 26.55 -21.98 -8.05
N SER A 20 26.19 -22.97 -8.86
CA SER A 20 26.64 -24.35 -8.68
C SER A 20 28.11 -24.48 -9.07
N SER A 21 29.02 -24.37 -8.09
CA SER A 21 30.43 -24.69 -8.25
C SER A 21 30.84 -25.79 -7.27
N THR A 22 31.88 -26.56 -7.60
CA THR A 22 32.29 -27.73 -6.80
C THR A 22 32.65 -27.39 -5.34
N GLN A 23 33.13 -26.15 -5.07
CA GLN A 23 33.41 -25.68 -3.70
C GLN A 23 32.17 -25.17 -2.97
N ILE A 24 31.17 -24.64 -3.69
CA ILE A 24 29.92 -24.18 -3.08
C ILE A 24 29.02 -25.38 -2.79
N GLN A 25 28.98 -26.36 -3.69
CA GLN A 25 28.21 -27.59 -3.54
C GLN A 25 28.59 -28.39 -2.28
N SER A 26 29.87 -28.39 -1.87
CA SER A 26 30.25 -29.01 -0.58
C SER A 26 29.61 -28.32 0.62
N PHE A 27 29.35 -27.01 0.53
CA PHE A 27 28.60 -26.27 1.54
C PHE A 27 27.08 -26.47 1.40
N GLU A 28 26.56 -26.68 0.19
CA GLU A 28 25.15 -27.07 -0.02
C GLU A 28 24.84 -28.46 0.56
N GLN A 29 25.81 -29.39 0.49
CA GLN A 29 25.69 -30.77 0.99
C GLN A 29 25.69 -30.87 2.51
N SER A 30 26.39 -29.96 3.20
CA SER A 30 26.21 -29.79 4.65
C SER A 30 24.84 -29.16 4.90
N PHE A 31 24.00 -29.84 5.68
CA PHE A 31 22.58 -29.58 5.97
C PHE A 31 22.28 -28.22 6.68
N GLU A 32 23.02 -27.16 6.37
CA GLU A 32 22.95 -25.84 7.01
C GLU A 32 22.43 -24.80 6.03
N HIS A 33 21.12 -24.80 5.80
CA HIS A 33 20.40 -23.81 5.00
C HIS A 33 20.45 -22.40 5.63
N SER A 34 20.72 -22.32 6.94
CA SER A 34 20.82 -21.08 7.72
C SER A 34 21.89 -20.12 7.20
N ARG A 35 22.95 -20.64 6.56
CA ARG A 35 24.07 -19.82 6.03
C ARG A 35 23.70 -18.98 4.81
N TYR A 36 22.48 -19.16 4.30
CA TYR A 36 21.91 -18.39 3.20
C TYR A 36 20.63 -17.65 3.63
N ASP A 37 20.24 -17.75 4.91
CA ASP A 37 19.03 -17.11 5.43
C ASP A 37 19.16 -15.58 5.44
N GLY A 38 18.05 -14.86 5.56
CA GLY A 38 18.04 -13.39 5.56
C GLY A 38 18.30 -12.71 4.20
N ASN A 39 18.53 -13.48 3.13
CA ASN A 39 18.72 -12.98 1.77
C ASN A 39 17.47 -13.19 0.90
N LEU A 40 16.54 -12.23 0.94
CA LEU A 40 15.22 -12.32 0.28
C LEU A 40 15.26 -12.61 -1.23
N LYS A 41 16.34 -12.24 -1.93
CA LYS A 41 16.45 -12.30 -3.40
C LYS A 41 17.33 -13.45 -3.92
N LEU A 42 17.81 -14.33 -3.04
CA LEU A 42 18.48 -15.57 -3.46
C LEU A 42 17.46 -16.65 -3.84
N CYS A 43 17.83 -17.50 -4.79
CA CYS A 43 17.01 -18.65 -5.22
C CYS A 43 17.90 -19.82 -5.69
N GLY A 44 17.34 -21.03 -5.70
CA GLY A 44 18.03 -22.27 -6.05
C GLY A 44 18.52 -23.07 -4.83
N PRO A 45 18.97 -24.33 -5.02
CA PRO A 45 19.45 -25.18 -3.93
C PRO A 45 20.59 -24.51 -3.15
N PRO A 46 20.67 -24.68 -1.81
CA PRO A 46 19.83 -25.51 -0.95
C PRO A 46 18.50 -24.83 -0.53
N LEU A 47 18.26 -23.57 -0.91
CA LEU A 47 17.03 -22.86 -0.52
C LEU A 47 15.78 -23.51 -1.12
N THR A 48 14.67 -23.48 -0.37
CA THR A 48 13.35 -23.93 -0.86
C THR A 48 12.78 -23.00 -1.94
N LYS A 49 13.32 -21.78 -2.07
CA LYS A 49 12.93 -20.78 -3.07
C LYS A 49 13.48 -21.15 -4.45
N LYS A 50 12.60 -21.52 -5.38
CA LYS A 50 12.95 -21.81 -6.79
C LYS A 50 13.23 -20.52 -7.56
N CYS A 51 14.09 -20.59 -8.57
CA CYS A 51 14.32 -19.46 -9.46
C CYS A 51 13.30 -19.47 -10.61
N PRO A 52 12.95 -18.30 -11.17
CA PRO A 52 12.13 -18.24 -12.38
C PRO A 52 12.85 -18.99 -13.52
N GLY A 53 12.19 -20.02 -14.06
CA GLY A 53 12.73 -20.93 -15.08
C GLY A 53 12.98 -22.37 -14.61
N ASP A 54 12.77 -22.70 -13.33
CA ASP A 54 12.83 -24.08 -12.80
C ASP A 54 11.52 -24.87 -13.01
N GLU A 55 10.55 -24.30 -13.73
CA GLU A 55 9.27 -24.93 -14.07
C GLU A 55 9.22 -25.27 -15.56
N GLU A 56 9.77 -26.43 -15.92
CA GLU A 56 9.28 -27.17 -17.08
C GLU A 56 8.23 -28.17 -16.58
N THR A 57 7.02 -28.07 -17.13
CA THR A 57 5.89 -29.01 -16.98
C THR A 57 5.05 -28.87 -15.70
N GLU A 58 4.07 -27.96 -15.70
CA GLU A 58 2.66 -28.36 -15.70
C GLU A 58 1.72 -27.19 -16.05
N SER A 59 0.71 -27.54 -16.83
CA SER A 59 -0.29 -26.72 -17.49
C SER A 59 -1.23 -25.94 -16.54
N THR A 60 -1.54 -24.68 -16.89
CA THR A 60 -2.91 -24.19 -17.20
C THR A 60 -3.01 -22.68 -16.93
N SER A 61 -3.59 -22.00 -17.89
CA SER A 61 -4.05 -20.61 -17.91
C SER A 61 -4.50 -20.03 -16.56
N VAL A 62 -4.07 -18.80 -16.26
CA VAL A 62 -4.91 -17.60 -16.09
C VAL A 62 -3.96 -16.43 -15.80
N VAL A 63 -4.27 -15.27 -16.36
CA VAL A 63 -3.67 -13.96 -16.05
C VAL A 63 -3.35 -13.87 -14.55
N GLY A 64 -2.06 -13.88 -14.21
CA GLY A 64 -1.56 -13.82 -12.85
C GLY A 64 -0.38 -12.86 -12.77
N LYS A 65 -0.62 -11.72 -12.11
CA LYS A 65 0.38 -10.79 -11.61
C LYS A 65 1.59 -11.56 -11.05
N SER A 66 2.80 -11.15 -11.42
CA SER A 66 4.03 -11.58 -10.76
C SER A 66 3.95 -11.25 -9.27
N GLU A 67 3.73 -12.29 -8.47
CA GLU A 67 3.58 -12.30 -7.03
C GLU A 67 4.98 -12.39 -6.40
N SER A 68 5.52 -11.25 -5.93
CA SER A 68 6.58 -11.15 -4.90
C SER A 68 7.00 -9.71 -4.61
N ASP A 69 6.58 -8.70 -5.39
CA ASP A 69 6.86 -7.27 -5.15
C ASP A 69 5.56 -6.43 -5.06
N GLY A 70 4.41 -7.07 -5.29
CA GLY A 70 3.09 -6.44 -5.15
C GLY A 70 2.70 -6.28 -3.69
N GLU A 71 2.98 -7.31 -2.90
CA GLU A 71 3.54 -7.21 -1.55
C GLU A 71 3.32 -5.97 -0.69
N ASP A 72 4.47 -5.40 -0.41
CA ASP A 72 4.66 -4.24 0.41
C ASP A 72 4.00 -3.00 -0.20
N ILE A 73 3.86 -2.94 -1.53
CA ILE A 73 3.20 -1.82 -2.22
C ILE A 73 1.70 -1.81 -1.91
N TYR A 74 1.02 -2.97 -1.94
CA TYR A 74 -0.41 -3.03 -1.60
C TYR A 74 -0.66 -2.74 -0.12
N GLU A 75 0.29 -3.08 0.76
CA GLU A 75 0.18 -2.77 2.19
C GLU A 75 0.31 -1.28 2.46
N LEU A 76 1.31 -0.63 1.87
CA LEU A 76 1.55 0.81 2.02
C LEU A 76 0.37 1.63 1.48
N GLU A 77 -0.20 1.25 0.32
CA GLU A 77 -1.40 1.90 -0.22
C GLU A 77 -2.60 1.73 0.71
N ARG A 78 -2.78 0.54 1.30
CA ARG A 78 -3.87 0.26 2.26
C ARG A 78 -3.72 1.10 3.53
N TRP A 79 -2.52 1.16 4.12
CA TRP A 79 -2.26 1.96 5.32
C TRP A 79 -2.37 3.47 5.03
N PHE A 80 -1.92 3.93 3.86
CA PHE A 80 -2.07 5.31 3.43
C PHE A 80 -3.54 5.68 3.20
N PHE A 81 -4.34 4.79 2.62
CA PHE A 81 -5.77 5.02 2.42
C PHE A 81 -6.53 5.08 3.76
N ILE A 82 -6.29 4.11 4.65
CA ILE A 82 -6.90 4.07 5.99
C ILE A 82 -6.47 5.29 6.81
N GLY A 83 -5.18 5.63 6.79
CA GLY A 83 -4.62 6.77 7.49
C GLY A 83 -5.08 8.12 6.92
N GLY A 84 -5.15 8.24 5.60
CA GLY A 84 -5.59 9.45 4.91
C GLY A 84 -7.07 9.74 5.15
N ALA A 85 -7.94 8.75 4.99
CA ALA A 85 -9.38 8.92 5.24
C ALA A 85 -9.66 9.26 6.71
N THR A 86 -9.04 8.52 7.64
CA THR A 86 -9.23 8.73 9.08
C THR A 86 -8.59 10.04 9.55
N GLY A 87 -7.41 10.38 9.03
CA GLY A 87 -6.69 11.61 9.31
C GLY A 87 -7.44 12.85 8.83
N PHE A 88 -8.06 12.79 7.65
CA PHE A 88 -8.92 13.86 7.16
C PHE A 88 -10.16 14.05 8.04
N ALA A 89 -10.86 12.96 8.38
CA ALA A 89 -12.05 13.03 9.22
C ALA A 89 -11.73 13.60 10.61
N THR A 90 -10.67 13.13 11.26
CA THR A 90 -10.23 13.61 12.58
C THR A 90 -9.75 15.06 12.52
N GLY A 91 -8.93 15.43 11.54
CA GLY A 91 -8.47 16.80 11.33
C GLY A 91 -9.63 17.78 11.06
N PHE A 92 -10.58 17.38 10.23
CA PHE A 92 -11.80 18.14 9.96
C PHE A 92 -12.62 18.34 11.24
N TRP A 93 -12.83 17.28 12.03
CA TRP A 93 -13.55 17.37 13.30
C TRP A 93 -12.86 18.28 14.32
N ILE A 94 -11.53 18.24 14.41
CA ILE A 94 -10.74 19.09 15.30
C ILE A 94 -10.81 20.56 14.85
N ALA A 95 -10.68 20.82 13.55
CA ALA A 95 -10.80 22.17 13.00
C ALA A 95 -12.22 22.73 13.21
N CYS A 96 -13.25 21.97 12.86
CA CYS A 96 -14.64 22.31 13.12
C CYS A 96 -14.91 22.49 14.62
N GLY A 97 -14.43 21.59 15.47
CA GLY A 97 -14.55 21.69 16.92
C GLY A 97 -13.89 22.95 17.48
N THR A 98 -12.67 23.27 17.03
CA THR A 98 -11.95 24.48 17.46
C THR A 98 -12.64 25.77 17.00
N LEU A 99 -13.16 25.79 15.78
CA LEU A 99 -13.98 26.89 15.26
C LEU A 99 -15.28 27.06 16.05
N LEU A 100 -15.89 25.94 16.49
CA LEU A 100 -17.11 25.91 17.31
C LEU A 100 -16.88 26.19 18.80
N LEU A 101 -15.68 25.98 19.34
CA LEU A 101 -15.35 26.26 20.75
C LEU A 101 -14.91 27.71 20.97
N ASN A 102 -14.39 28.38 19.93
CA ASN A 102 -14.12 29.81 19.99
C ASN A 102 -15.42 30.63 19.93
N CYS A 103 -15.97 30.96 21.10
CA CYS A 103 -17.23 31.69 21.28
C CYS A 103 -17.37 32.97 20.41
N ARG A 104 -16.25 33.66 20.13
CA ARG A 104 -16.21 34.83 19.22
C ARG A 104 -16.38 34.48 17.74
N VAL A 105 -15.88 33.32 17.30
CA VAL A 105 -16.00 32.82 15.92
C VAL A 105 -17.35 32.16 15.70
N ARG A 106 -17.94 31.50 16.71
CA ARG A 106 -19.29 30.92 16.63
C ARG A 106 -20.31 31.94 16.14
N HIS A 107 -20.35 33.13 16.74
CA HIS A 107 -21.34 34.13 16.38
C HIS A 107 -21.16 34.62 14.93
N ALA A 108 -19.91 34.83 14.50
CA ALA A 108 -19.59 35.18 13.12
C ALA A 108 -19.90 34.04 12.13
N LEU A 109 -19.67 32.79 12.51
CA LEU A 109 -19.95 31.60 11.71
C LEU A 109 -21.45 31.31 11.61
N PHE A 110 -22.21 31.44 12.71
CA PHE A 110 -23.67 31.32 12.69
C PHE A 110 -24.28 32.40 11.80
N LEU A 111 -23.86 33.66 11.94
CA LEU A 111 -24.32 34.74 11.08
C LEU A 111 -23.97 34.48 9.60
N PHE A 112 -22.76 33.99 9.32
CA PHE A 112 -22.35 33.65 7.96
C PHE A 112 -23.12 32.46 7.38
N LEU A 113 -23.33 31.40 8.17
CA LEU A 113 -24.11 30.23 7.76
C LEU A 113 -25.58 30.56 7.54
N ASP A 114 -26.18 31.39 8.39
CA ASP A 114 -27.56 31.84 8.22
C ASP A 114 -27.69 32.65 6.92
N CYS A 115 -26.78 33.59 6.65
CA CYS A 115 -26.74 34.32 5.38
C CYS A 115 -26.52 33.40 4.16
N PHE A 116 -25.61 32.43 4.27
CA PHE A 116 -25.35 31.48 3.18
C PHE A 116 -26.57 30.59 2.93
N LYS A 117 -27.20 30.07 3.99
CA LYS A 117 -28.41 29.25 3.92
C LYS A 117 -29.55 30.03 3.29
N ASP A 118 -29.77 31.29 3.68
CA ASP A 118 -30.81 32.13 3.10
C ASP A 118 -30.54 32.41 1.62
N TRP A 119 -29.30 32.69 1.23
CA TRP A 119 -28.92 32.87 -0.17
C TRP A 119 -29.17 31.60 -1.00
N VAL A 120 -28.73 30.43 -0.51
CA VAL A 120 -28.98 29.14 -1.17
C VAL A 120 -30.47 28.82 -1.22
N TYR A 121 -31.21 29.04 -0.12
CA TYR A 121 -32.64 28.78 -0.04
C TYR A 121 -33.42 29.61 -1.06
N VAL A 122 -33.16 30.92 -1.15
CA VAL A 122 -33.78 31.78 -2.16
C VAL A 122 -33.42 31.30 -3.56
N ARG A 123 -32.16 30.94 -3.82
CA ARG A 123 -31.74 30.46 -5.14
C ARG A 123 -32.44 29.15 -5.52
N VAL A 124 -32.57 28.21 -4.58
CA VAL A 124 -33.26 26.93 -4.75
C VAL A 124 -34.76 27.15 -4.95
N VAL A 125 -35.41 27.99 -4.14
CA VAL A 125 -36.84 28.28 -4.27
C VAL A 125 -37.14 28.95 -5.61
N VAL A 126 -36.33 29.92 -6.05
CA VAL A 126 -36.47 30.55 -7.37
C VAL A 126 -36.27 29.54 -8.49
N PHE A 127 -35.28 28.66 -8.36
CA PHE A 127 -35.03 27.60 -9.32
C PHE A 127 -36.20 26.61 -9.42
N ILE A 128 -36.73 26.15 -8.28
CA ILE A 128 -37.91 25.29 -8.22
C ILE A 128 -39.13 26.00 -8.83
N ALA A 129 -39.36 27.28 -8.48
CA ALA A 129 -40.46 28.06 -9.03
C ALA A 129 -40.33 28.26 -10.55
N MET A 130 -39.09 28.44 -11.05
CA MET A 130 -38.81 28.49 -12.49
C MET A 130 -39.13 27.15 -13.16
N LEU A 131 -38.71 26.02 -12.57
CA LEU A 131 -39.03 24.68 -13.09
C LEU A 131 -40.53 24.40 -13.10
N GLN A 132 -41.26 24.79 -12.05
CA GLN A 132 -42.71 24.65 -11.99
C GLN A 132 -43.40 25.46 -13.09
N ARG A 133 -42.91 26.66 -13.41
CA ARG A 133 -43.45 27.47 -14.53
C ARG A 133 -43.20 26.84 -15.89
N PHE A 134 -42.06 26.17 -16.10
CA PHE A 134 -41.80 25.41 -17.33
C PHE A 134 -42.60 24.11 -17.40
N ALA A 135 -42.92 23.49 -16.25
CA ALA A 135 -43.73 22.27 -16.21
C ALA A 135 -45.23 22.52 -16.43
N HIS A 136 -45.70 23.76 -16.20
CA HIS A 136 -47.08 24.19 -16.41
C HIS A 136 -47.30 24.98 -17.72
N ALA A 137 -46.27 25.18 -18.53
CA ALA A 137 -46.33 25.80 -19.87
C ALA A 137 -46.33 24.72 -20.96
#